data_AF-A0A1M4M3K2-F1
#
_entry.id   AF-A0A1M4M3K2-F1
#
_cell.length_a   1.000
_cell.length_b   1.000
_cell.length_c   1.000
_cell.angle_alpha   90.00
_cell.angle_beta   90.00
_cell.angle_gamma   90.00
#
_symmetry.space_group_name_H-M   'P 1'
#
loop_
_entity.id
_entity.type
_entity.pdbx_description
1 polymer ?
#
loop_
_entity_poly.entity_id
_entity_poly.type
_entity_poly.pdbx_seq_one_letter_code
_entity_poly.pdbx_strand_id
1 'polypeptide(L)'
;MYRKKNSRGIIKGIIYAIALLLQVALIVTVFVINNLTAKRAGVMRHVYTKRLQYEQGIFTQVNLTKHNIILIALCILFAVLLFYAIKRRQKIFTGIQIAIGIMMSLLTIIVINSKYFIDILAYPYFIIAFELALLIQTIIIIIVILQVYQYNKRY
;
A
#
# COMPACT_ATOMS: atom_id res chain seq x y z
N MET A 1 20.13 34.12 19.36
CA MET A 1 18.82 33.47 19.61
C MET A 1 18.82 32.08 18.95
N TYR A 2 19.32 31.05 19.65
CA TYR A 2 19.46 29.69 19.08
C TYR A 2 18.11 28.97 19.12
N ARG A 3 17.45 28.87 17.95
CA ARG A 3 16.18 28.13 17.78
C ARG A 3 16.48 26.65 18.02
N LYS A 4 16.19 26.13 19.22
CA LYS A 4 16.33 24.70 19.56
C LYS A 4 15.59 23.88 18.52
N LYS A 5 16.34 23.29 17.58
CA LYS A 5 15.81 22.51 16.46
C LYS A 5 14.92 21.41 17.03
N ASN A 6 13.66 21.37 16.64
CA ASN A 6 12.69 20.40 17.15
C ASN A 6 12.98 19.01 16.56
N SER A 7 13.99 18.32 17.11
CA SER A 7 14.51 17.04 16.60
C SER A 7 13.43 15.97 16.44
N ARG A 8 12.37 16.00 17.27
CA ARG A 8 11.23 15.07 17.20
C ARG A 8 10.42 15.21 15.90
N GLY A 9 10.29 16.43 15.36
CA GLY A 9 9.58 16.65 14.09
C GLY A 9 10.36 16.12 12.89
N ILE A 10 11.69 16.25 12.93
CA ILE A 10 12.60 15.82 11.86
C ILE A 10 12.65 14.31 11.77
N ILE A 11 12.79 13.61 12.91
CA ILE A 11 12.81 12.14 12.96
C ILE A 11 11.52 11.57 12.38
N LYS A 12 10.35 12.16 12.71
CA LYS A 12 9.07 11.73 12.14
C LYS A 12 9.02 11.92 10.62
N GLY A 13 9.50 13.06 10.12
CA GLY A 13 9.58 13.32 8.68
C GLY A 13 10.44 12.27 7.96
N ILE A 14 11.59 11.92 8.53
CA ILE A 14 12.49 10.89 7.99
C ILE A 14 11.79 9.53 7.94
N ILE A 15 11.07 9.13 8.99
CA ILE A 15 10.34 7.85 9.02
C ILE A 15 9.29 7.78 7.91
N TYR A 16 8.49 8.84 7.73
CA TYR A 16 7.49 8.86 6.65
C TYR A 16 8.15 8.84 5.27
N ALA A 17 9.29 9.54 5.09
CA ALA A 17 10.04 9.51 3.84
C ALA A 17 10.60 8.12 3.53
N ILE A 18 11.17 7.42 4.53
CA ILE A 18 11.65 6.04 4.37
C ILE A 18 10.49 5.11 4.01
N ALA A 19 9.34 5.23 4.68
CA ALA A 19 8.19 4.40 4.38
C ALA A 19 7.68 4.62 2.95
N LEU A 20 7.65 5.87 2.48
CA LEU A 20 7.32 6.20 1.09
C LEU A 20 8.33 5.61 0.11
N LEU A 21 9.64 5.72 0.40
CA LEU A 21 10.68 5.12 -0.43
C LEU A 21 10.53 3.60 -0.52
N LEU A 22 10.19 2.93 0.59
CA LEU A 22 9.94 1.49 0.60
C LEU A 22 8.71 1.11 -0.25
N GLN A 23 7.61 1.84 -0.14
CA GLN A 23 6.41 1.61 -0.96
C GLN A 23 6.72 1.78 -2.46
N VAL A 24 7.42 2.86 -2.83
CA VAL A 24 7.84 3.10 -4.21
C VAL A 24 8.79 2.01 -4.69
N ALA A 25 9.77 1.62 -3.88
CA ALA A 25 10.71 0.56 -4.22
C ALA A 25 10.01 -0.79 -4.46
N LEU A 26 9.01 -1.15 -3.63
CA LEU A 26 8.22 -2.37 -3.82
C LEU A 26 7.50 -2.36 -5.18
N ILE A 27 6.81 -1.26 -5.50
CA ILE A 27 6.07 -1.13 -6.75
C ILE A 27 7.04 -1.14 -7.95
N VAL A 28 8.12 -0.36 -7.91
CA VAL A 28 9.11 -0.32 -9.00
C VAL A 28 9.75 -1.69 -9.23
N THR A 29 10.06 -2.43 -8.16
CA THR A 29 10.72 -3.73 -8.24
C THR A 29 9.91 -4.72 -9.06
N VAL A 30 8.58 -4.75 -8.92
CA VAL A 30 7.76 -5.70 -9.69
C VAL A 30 7.68 -5.37 -11.18
N PHE A 31 7.73 -4.09 -11.55
CA PHE A 31 7.89 -3.70 -12.96
C PHE A 31 9.27 -4.11 -13.51
N VAL A 32 10.33 -3.98 -12.71
CA VAL A 32 11.67 -4.45 -13.09
C VAL A 32 11.68 -5.97 -13.27
N ILE A 33 11.08 -6.73 -12.36
CA ILE A 33 10.95 -8.20 -12.48
C ILE A 33 10.24 -8.56 -13.79
N ASN A 34 9.12 -7.89 -14.11
CA ASN A 34 8.40 -8.12 -15.36
C ASN A 34 9.23 -7.78 -16.61
N ASN A 35 10.07 -6.76 -16.57
CA ASN A 35 10.97 -6.46 -17.69
C ASN A 35 12.07 -7.53 -17.82
N LEU A 36 12.56 -8.06 -16.69
CA LEU A 36 13.58 -9.10 -16.67
C LEU A 36 13.05 -10.45 -17.15
N THR A 37 11.78 -10.79 -16.92
CA THR A 37 11.18 -12.02 -17.46
C THR A 37 11.17 -12.02 -18.99
N ALA A 38 10.98 -10.86 -19.63
CA ALA A 38 11.07 -10.74 -21.09
C ALA A 38 12.51 -10.85 -21.63
N LYS A 39 13.53 -10.48 -20.82
CA LYS A 39 14.93 -10.38 -21.28
C LYS A 39 15.83 -11.54 -20.84
N ARG A 40 15.47 -12.27 -19.78
CA ARG A 40 16.33 -13.30 -19.16
C ARG A 40 15.57 -14.60 -18.94
N ALA A 41 15.94 -15.63 -19.69
CA ALA A 41 15.31 -16.95 -19.64
C ALA A 41 15.32 -17.60 -18.22
N GLY A 42 16.38 -17.39 -17.44
CA GLY A 42 16.46 -17.88 -16.06
C GLY A 42 15.42 -17.23 -15.13
N VAL A 43 15.22 -15.91 -15.27
CA VAL A 43 14.21 -15.18 -14.48
C VAL A 43 12.81 -15.60 -14.93
N MET A 44 12.59 -15.74 -16.23
CA MET A 44 11.33 -16.23 -16.79
C MET A 44 10.95 -17.60 -16.21
N ARG A 45 11.86 -18.58 -16.25
CA ARG A 45 11.60 -19.93 -15.73
C ARG A 45 11.24 -19.89 -14.23
N HIS A 46 11.99 -19.13 -13.45
CA HIS A 46 11.71 -18.97 -12.02
C HIS A 46 10.33 -18.37 -11.76
N VAL A 47 10.03 -17.24 -12.41
CA VAL A 47 8.75 -16.52 -12.23
C VAL A 47 7.58 -17.37 -12.71
N TYR A 48 7.72 -18.11 -13.81
CA TYR A 48 6.70 -19.04 -14.30
C TYR A 48 6.41 -20.16 -13.29
N THR A 49 7.46 -20.83 -12.79
CA THR A 49 7.28 -21.88 -11.77
C THR A 49 6.62 -21.33 -10.51
N LYS A 50 7.03 -20.13 -10.08
CA LYS A 50 6.42 -19.47 -8.92
C LYS A 50 4.98 -19.06 -9.18
N ARG A 51 4.64 -18.61 -10.38
CA ARG A 51 3.27 -18.29 -10.78
C ARG A 51 2.35 -19.48 -10.56
N LEU A 52 2.72 -20.65 -11.08
CA LEU A 52 1.93 -21.87 -10.91
C LEU A 52 1.76 -22.25 -9.43
N GLN A 53 2.84 -22.15 -8.64
CA GLN A 53 2.79 -22.42 -7.19
C GLN A 53 1.83 -21.46 -6.47
N TYR A 54 1.87 -20.17 -6.81
CA TYR A 54 1.02 -19.18 -6.16
C TYR A 54 -0.44 -19.32 -6.59
N GLU A 55 -0.73 -19.53 -7.88
CA GLU A 55 -2.11 -19.70 -8.38
C GLU A 55 -2.80 -20.95 -7.80
N GLN A 56 -2.05 -22.04 -7.60
CA GLN A 56 -2.57 -23.27 -6.99
C GLN A 56 -2.64 -23.22 -5.45
N GLY A 57 -1.91 -22.30 -4.81
CA GLY A 57 -1.84 -22.18 -3.35
C GLY A 57 -2.49 -20.91 -2.82
N ILE A 58 -1.75 -19.80 -2.86
CA ILE A 58 -2.11 -18.55 -2.17
C ILE A 58 -3.18 -17.78 -2.95
N PHE A 59 -3.02 -17.65 -4.26
CA PHE A 59 -3.88 -16.87 -5.17
C PHE A 59 -4.84 -17.75 -5.95
N THR A 60 -5.44 -18.74 -5.28
CA THR A 60 -6.62 -19.44 -5.83
C THR A 60 -7.78 -18.47 -6.04
N GLN A 61 -8.70 -18.76 -6.95
CA GLN A 61 -9.86 -17.89 -7.23
C GLN A 61 -10.68 -17.57 -5.97
N VAL A 62 -10.83 -18.54 -5.07
CA VAL A 62 -11.53 -18.36 -3.80
C VAL A 62 -10.77 -17.38 -2.90
N ASN A 63 -9.45 -17.51 -2.81
CA ASN A 63 -8.63 -16.61 -2.00
C ASN A 63 -8.56 -15.21 -2.60
N LEU A 64 -8.46 -15.05 -3.92
CA LEU A 64 -8.50 -13.74 -4.58
C LEU A 64 -9.84 -13.02 -4.33
N THR A 65 -10.95 -13.76 -4.34
CA THR A 65 -12.26 -13.21 -3.94
C THR A 65 -12.24 -12.71 -2.50
N LYS A 66 -11.63 -13.46 -1.57
CA LYS A 66 -11.47 -13.00 -0.17
C LYS A 66 -10.61 -11.75 -0.07
N HIS A 67 -9.49 -11.65 -0.80
CA HIS A 67 -8.66 -10.44 -0.84
C HIS A 67 -9.46 -9.24 -1.35
N ASN A 68 -10.24 -9.40 -2.44
CA ASN A 68 -11.12 -8.36 -2.95
C ASN A 68 -12.14 -7.86 -1.90
N ILE A 69 -12.78 -8.78 -1.17
CA ILE A 69 -13.73 -8.41 -0.11
C ILE A 69 -13.03 -7.58 0.98
N ILE A 70 -11.83 -7.99 1.40
CA ILE A 70 -11.03 -7.26 2.40
C ILE A 70 -10.65 -5.88 1.89
N LEU A 71 -10.22 -5.75 0.62
CA LEU A 71 -9.85 -4.48 0.01
C LEU A 71 -11.03 -3.51 -0.11
N ILE A 72 -12.21 -4.02 -0.47
CA ILE A 72 -13.45 -3.22 -0.52
C ILE A 72 -13.81 -2.73 0.89
N ALA A 73 -13.76 -3.62 1.89
CA ALA A 73 -14.01 -3.24 3.28
C ALA A 73 -13.01 -2.18 3.78
N LEU A 74 -11.71 -2.32 3.45
CA LEU A 74 -10.70 -1.30 3.74
C LEU A 74 -10.98 0.02 3.04
N CYS A 75 -11.42 0.00 1.78
CA CYS A 75 -11.77 1.20 1.03
C CYS A 75 -12.94 1.94 1.69
N ILE A 76 -13.98 1.23 2.10
CA ILE A 76 -15.13 1.79 2.83
C ILE A 76 -14.66 2.37 4.17
N LEU A 77 -13.84 1.63 4.92
CA LEU A 77 -13.28 2.09 6.20
C LEU A 77 -12.51 3.40 6.03
N PHE A 78 -11.62 3.49 5.05
CA PHE A 78 -10.87 4.71 4.77
C PHE A 78 -11.77 5.86 4.31
N ALA A 79 -12.82 5.59 3.51
CA ALA A 79 -13.80 6.62 3.14
C ALA A 79 -14.53 7.19 4.37
N VAL A 80 -14.96 6.33 5.30
CA VAL A 80 -15.58 6.76 6.56
C VAL A 80 -14.60 7.58 7.41
N LEU A 81 -13.34 7.13 7.52
CA LEU A 81 -12.30 7.87 8.26
C LEU A 81 -12.01 9.23 7.62
N LEU A 82 -11.99 9.32 6.29
CA LEU A 82 -11.80 10.58 5.57
C LEU A 82 -12.95 11.55 5.86
N PHE A 83 -14.19 11.07 5.77
CA PHE A 83 -15.37 11.87 6.10
C PHE A 83 -15.31 12.40 7.54
N TYR A 84 -14.93 11.54 8.49
CA TYR A 84 -14.75 11.94 9.89
C TYR A 84 -13.64 12.99 10.06
N ALA A 85 -12.50 12.81 9.38
CA ALA A 85 -11.37 13.73 9.43
C ALA A 85 -11.75 15.13 8.91
N ILE A 86 -12.52 15.20 7.82
CA ILE A 86 -13.03 16.45 7.25
C ILE A 86 -14.02 17.10 8.23
N LYS A 87 -15.01 16.35 8.74
CA LYS A 87 -16.03 16.87 9.68
C LYS A 87 -15.42 17.45 10.94
N ARG A 88 -14.35 16.84 11.46
CA ARG A 88 -13.62 17.30 12.65
C ARG A 88 -12.53 18.33 12.35
N ARG A 89 -12.40 18.81 11.11
CA ARG A 89 -11.36 19.75 10.66
C ARG A 89 -9.96 19.33 11.11
N GLN A 90 -9.66 18.04 10.98
CA GLN A 90 -8.33 17.51 11.31
C GLN A 90 -7.26 18.09 10.38
N LYS A 91 -5.99 17.89 10.73
CA LYS A 91 -4.87 18.36 9.92
C LYS A 91 -4.97 17.81 8.50
N ILE A 92 -4.69 18.66 7.51
CA ILE A 92 -4.70 18.31 6.07
C ILE A 92 -3.85 17.06 5.80
N PHE A 93 -2.70 16.93 6.48
CA PHE A 93 -1.83 15.76 6.37
C PHE A 93 -2.55 14.44 6.67
N THR A 94 -3.45 14.40 7.66
CA THR A 94 -4.25 13.20 7.96
C THR A 94 -5.20 12.86 6.81
N GLY A 95 -5.88 13.86 6.25
CA GLY A 95 -6.75 13.67 5.09
C GLY A 95 -5.98 13.13 3.88
N ILE A 96 -4.78 13.66 3.60
CA ILE A 96 -3.92 13.20 2.50
C ILE A 96 -3.52 11.73 2.70
N GLN A 97 -3.09 11.34 3.90
CA GLN A 97 -2.69 9.95 4.15
C GLN A 97 -3.85 8.96 3.98
N ILE A 98 -5.06 9.35 4.41
CA ILE A 98 -6.25 8.52 4.22
C ILE A 98 -6.62 8.45 2.73
N ALA A 99 -6.57 9.58 2.00
CA ALA A 99 -6.85 9.60 0.56
C ALA A 99 -5.87 8.73 -0.24
N ILE A 100 -4.58 8.75 0.10
CA ILE A 100 -3.56 7.84 -0.46
C ILE A 100 -3.92 6.39 -0.14
N GLY A 101 -4.41 6.09 1.07
CA GLY A 101 -4.90 4.76 1.44
C GLY A 101 -6.05 4.28 0.55
N ILE A 102 -7.06 5.13 0.32
CA ILE A 102 -8.17 4.83 -0.61
C ILE A 102 -7.62 4.54 -2.01
N MET A 103 -6.76 5.43 -2.52
CA MET A 103 -6.16 5.26 -3.85
C MET A 103 -5.39 3.94 -3.97
N MET A 104 -4.57 3.60 -2.97
CA MET A 104 -3.81 2.35 -2.94
C MET A 104 -4.75 1.13 -2.91
N SER A 105 -5.81 1.14 -2.09
CA SER A 105 -6.79 0.06 -2.08
C SER A 105 -7.45 -0.16 -3.45
N LEU A 106 -7.84 0.94 -4.12
CA LEU A 106 -8.41 0.88 -5.46
C LEU A 106 -7.42 0.34 -6.50
N LEU A 107 -6.16 0.78 -6.44
CA LEU A 107 -5.11 0.27 -7.30
C LEU A 107 -4.88 -1.23 -7.09
N THR A 108 -4.86 -1.71 -5.85
CA THR A 108 -4.72 -3.15 -5.57
C THR A 108 -5.91 -3.94 -6.11
N ILE A 109 -7.14 -3.42 -6.00
CA ILE A 109 -8.33 -4.04 -6.62
C ILE A 109 -8.16 -4.09 -8.15
N ILE A 110 -7.68 -3.02 -8.79
CA ILE A 110 -7.43 -3.01 -10.23
C ILE A 110 -6.36 -4.05 -10.61
N VAL A 111 -5.28 -4.16 -9.83
CA VAL A 111 -4.22 -5.14 -10.06
C VAL A 111 -4.79 -6.56 -10.03
N ILE A 112 -5.64 -6.89 -9.06
CA ILE A 112 -6.22 -8.24 -8.92
C ILE A 112 -7.21 -8.57 -10.05
N ASN A 113 -7.97 -7.60 -10.54
CA ASN A 113 -9.12 -7.90 -11.43
C ASN A 113 -8.90 -7.53 -12.90
N SER A 114 -7.84 -6.77 -13.23
CA SER A 114 -7.59 -6.34 -14.59
C SER A 114 -6.89 -7.41 -15.43
N LYS A 115 -7.42 -7.65 -16.63
CA LYS A 115 -6.82 -8.57 -17.63
C LYS A 115 -5.35 -8.25 -17.91
N TYR A 116 -5.01 -6.95 -17.97
CA TYR A 116 -3.63 -6.50 -18.19
C TYR A 116 -2.65 -7.12 -17.18
N PHE A 117 -3.01 -7.17 -15.90
CA PHE A 117 -2.15 -7.75 -14.87
C PHE A 117 -2.22 -9.27 -14.85
N ILE A 118 -3.40 -9.87 -15.03
CA ILE A 118 -3.58 -11.33 -15.01
C ILE A 118 -2.76 -12.03 -16.10
N ASP A 119 -2.64 -11.41 -17.28
CA ASP A 119 -1.90 -11.97 -18.41
C ASP A 119 -0.37 -11.90 -18.20
N ILE A 120 0.11 -11.04 -17.30
CA ILE A 120 1.54 -10.88 -17.02
C ILE A 120 2.09 -12.07 -16.22
N LEU A 121 3.25 -12.60 -16.62
CA LEU A 121 3.92 -13.72 -15.93
C LEU A 121 4.19 -13.44 -14.45
N ALA A 122 4.55 -12.19 -14.13
CA ALA A 122 4.83 -11.72 -12.78
C ALA A 122 3.58 -11.33 -11.98
N TYR A 123 2.37 -11.68 -12.43
CA TYR A 123 1.10 -11.30 -11.80
C TYR A 123 1.06 -11.50 -10.27
N PRO A 124 1.42 -12.66 -9.70
CA PRO A 124 1.44 -12.84 -8.24
C PRO A 124 2.35 -11.86 -7.51
N TYR A 125 3.47 -11.47 -8.12
CA TYR A 125 4.39 -10.50 -7.52
C TYR A 125 3.76 -9.10 -7.48
N PHE A 126 3.01 -8.72 -8.51
CA PHE A 126 2.26 -7.46 -8.50
C PHE A 126 1.26 -7.41 -7.35
N ILE A 127 0.46 -8.48 -7.14
CA ILE A 127 -0.50 -8.54 -6.03
C ILE A 127 0.24 -8.35 -4.69
N ILE A 128 1.29 -9.14 -4.45
CA ILE A 128 2.08 -9.08 -3.20
C ILE A 128 2.66 -7.68 -2.96
N ALA A 129 3.26 -7.06 -3.98
CA ALA A 129 3.88 -5.75 -3.81
C ALA A 129 2.86 -4.65 -3.49
N PHE A 130 1.70 -4.66 -4.15
CA PHE A 130 0.64 -3.70 -3.87
C PHE A 130 -0.01 -3.94 -2.50
N GLU A 131 -0.20 -5.19 -2.09
CA GLU A 131 -0.70 -5.52 -0.75
C GLU A 131 0.27 -5.11 0.35
N LEU A 132 1.58 -5.35 0.18
CA LEU A 132 2.59 -4.91 1.13
C LEU A 132 2.67 -3.38 1.21
N ALA A 133 2.61 -2.69 0.07
CA ALA A 133 2.59 -1.23 0.05
C ALA A 133 1.35 -0.67 0.76
N LEU A 134 0.19 -1.29 0.56
CA LEU A 134 -1.06 -0.94 1.24
C LEU A 134 -1.00 -1.23 2.75
N LEU A 135 -0.36 -2.32 3.16
CA LEU A 135 -0.16 -2.64 4.58
C LEU A 135 0.69 -1.56 5.26
N ILE A 136 1.79 -1.13 4.64
CA ILE A 136 2.61 -0.01 5.13
C ILE A 136 1.76 1.27 5.23
N GLN A 137 0.95 1.55 4.21
CA GLN A 137 0.08 2.74 4.20
C GLN A 137 -0.96 2.70 5.34
N THR A 138 -1.52 1.52 5.59
CA THR A 138 -2.49 1.30 6.67
C THR A 138 -1.86 1.58 8.04
N ILE A 139 -0.63 1.11 8.27
CA ILE A 139 0.13 1.40 9.49
C ILE A 139 0.37 2.91 9.64
N ILE A 140 0.77 3.60 8.57
CA ILE A 140 0.93 5.06 8.58
C ILE A 140 -0.36 5.76 8.98
N ILE A 141 -1.49 5.38 8.39
CA ILE A 141 -2.80 5.97 8.70
C ILE A 141 -3.14 5.78 10.18
N ILE A 142 -2.95 4.58 10.74
CA ILE A 142 -3.18 4.29 12.16
C ILE A 142 -2.33 5.21 13.04
N ILE A 143 -1.03 5.34 12.76
CA ILE A 143 -0.12 6.21 13.52
C ILE A 143 -0.58 7.66 13.48
N VAL A 144 -0.98 8.15 12.30
CA VAL A 144 -1.42 9.54 12.12
C VAL A 144 -2.73 9.80 12.87
N ILE A 145 -3.70 8.89 12.83
CA ILE A 145 -4.97 9.01 13.56
C ILE A 145 -4.74 9.02 15.07
N LEU A 146 -3.89 8.12 15.58
CA LEU A 146 -3.55 8.07 17.01
C LEU A 146 -2.90 9.38 17.49
N GLN A 147 -2.06 10.00 16.66
CA GLN A 147 -1.45 11.29 16.98
C GLN A 147 -2.49 12.43 17.05
N VAL A 148 -3.49 12.42 16.16
CA VAL A 148 -4.59 13.40 16.21
C VAL A 148 -5.43 13.20 17.48
N TYR A 149 -5.74 11.96 17.83
CA TYR A 149 -6.50 11.65 19.04
C TYR A 149 -5.77 12.11 20.32
N GLN A 150 -4.46 11.86 20.43
CA GLN A 150 -3.65 12.33 21.56
C GLN A 150 -3.59 13.86 21.66
N TYR A 151 -3.59 14.57 20.52
CA TYR A 151 -3.61 16.04 20.52
C TYR A 151 -4.95 16.57 21.03
N ASN A 152 -6.07 16.01 20.59
CA ASN A 152 -7.41 16.43 21.01
C ASN A 152 -7.74 16.12 22.49
N LYS A 153 -7.04 15.18 23.14
CA LYS A 153 -7.24 14.87 24.58
C LYS A 153 -6.48 15.84 25.51
N ARG A 154 -5.53 16.62 24.98
CA ARG A 154 -4.72 17.56 25.78
C ARG A 154 -5.32 18.96 25.91
N TYR A 155 -6.46 19.20 25.27
CA TYR A 155 -7.27 20.42 25.31
C TYR A 155 -8.72 20.05 25.55
#